data_AF-A0A060BV12-F1
#
_entry.id   AF-A0A060BV12-F1
#
_cell.length_a   1.000
_cell.length_b   1.000
_cell.length_c   1.000
_cell.angle_alpha   90.00
_cell.angle_beta   90.00
_cell.angle_gamma   90.00
#
_symmetry.space_group_name_H-M   'P 1'
#
loop_
_entity.id
_entity.type
_entity.pdbx_description
1 polymer ?
#
loop_
_entity_poly.entity_id
_entity_poly.type
_entity_poly.pdbx_seq_one_letter_code
_entity_poly.pdbx_strand_id
1 'polypeptide(L)'
;GVDFMGWYANQANRRAGISRSDPYALYLAYHEGVGGYMNQTYLKKPWLLHVARKVEARAQIYQAQLLRCQDALKRAWYKRWL
;
A
#
# COMPACT_ATOMS: atom_id res chain seq x y z
N GLY A 1 2.76 4.51 -13.26
CA GLY A 1 3.50 3.99 -12.07
C GLY A 1 2.54 3.59 -10.96
N VAL A 2 1.68 4.51 -10.54
CA VAL A 2 0.56 4.24 -9.63
C VAL A 2 -0.45 3.25 -10.25
N ASP A 3 -0.58 3.26 -11.58
CA ASP A 3 -1.49 2.39 -12.33
C ASP A 3 -1.18 0.91 -12.13
N PHE A 4 0.11 0.55 -12.09
CA PHE A 4 0.53 -0.83 -11.82
C PHE A 4 0.18 -1.25 -10.39
N MET A 5 0.52 -0.42 -9.40
CA MET A 5 0.25 -0.73 -7.98
C MET A 5 -1.26 -0.83 -7.72
N GLY A 6 -2.06 0.07 -8.32
CA GLY A 6 -3.52 0.03 -8.24
C GLY A 6 -4.12 -1.20 -8.92
N TRP A 7 -3.66 -1.53 -10.14
CA TRP A 7 -4.07 -2.75 -10.84
C TRP A 7 -3.71 -4.01 -10.03
N TYR A 8 -2.48 -4.08 -9.49
CA TYR A 8 -2.01 -5.21 -8.71
C TYR A 8 -2.82 -5.37 -7.41
N ALA A 9 -3.04 -4.28 -6.66
CA ALA A 9 -3.88 -4.31 -5.47
C ALA A 9 -5.31 -4.78 -5.77
N ASN A 10 -5.87 -4.37 -6.91
CA ASN A 10 -7.17 -4.85 -7.37
C ASN A 10 -7.16 -6.35 -7.70
N GLN A 11 -6.13 -6.84 -8.39
CA GLN A 11 -5.98 -8.27 -8.68
C GLN A 11 -5.79 -9.10 -7.40
N ALA A 12 -4.95 -8.64 -6.48
CA ALA A 12 -4.72 -9.27 -5.19
C ALA A 12 -6.01 -9.33 -4.36
N ASN A 13 -6.80 -8.25 -4.36
CA ASN A 13 -8.11 -8.22 -3.72
C ASN A 13 -9.08 -9.25 -4.33
N ARG A 14 -9.18 -9.30 -5.66
CA ARG A 14 -10.07 -10.25 -6.36
C ARG A 14 -9.69 -11.71 -6.14
N ARG A 15 -8.38 -12.02 -6.04
CA ARG A 15 -7.87 -13.40 -5.96
C ARG A 15 -7.73 -13.93 -4.54
N ALA A 16 -7.37 -13.08 -3.58
CA ALA A 16 -7.02 -13.48 -2.21
C ALA A 16 -7.73 -12.66 -1.14
N GLY A 17 -8.65 -11.77 -1.49
CA GLY A 17 -9.39 -10.94 -0.54
C GLY A 17 -8.55 -9.86 0.16
N ILE A 18 -7.29 -9.68 -0.24
CA ILE A 18 -6.38 -8.70 0.37
C ILE A 18 -6.96 -7.29 0.19
N SER A 19 -7.08 -6.52 1.27
CA SER A 19 -7.56 -5.16 1.16
C SER A 19 -6.62 -4.32 0.30
N ARG A 20 -7.18 -3.49 -0.60
CA ARG A 20 -6.39 -2.57 -1.42
C ARG A 20 -5.63 -1.53 -0.59
N SER A 21 -6.05 -1.33 0.66
CA SER A 21 -5.45 -0.42 1.63
C SER A 21 -4.58 -1.12 2.68
N ASP A 22 -4.27 -2.41 2.49
CA ASP A 22 -3.40 -3.18 3.38
C ASP A 22 -2.00 -3.34 2.74
N PRO A 23 -1.09 -2.36 2.92
CA PRO A 23 0.24 -2.40 2.34
C PRO A 23 1.09 -3.55 2.87
N TYR A 24 0.82 -4.04 4.08
CA TYR A 24 1.54 -5.17 4.66
C TYR A 24 1.22 -6.45 3.88
N ALA A 25 -0.06 -6.80 3.77
CA ALA A 25 -0.50 -7.99 3.05
C ALA A 25 -0.19 -7.90 1.55
N LEU A 26 -0.35 -6.72 0.94
CA LEU A 26 0.00 -6.49 -0.46
C LEU A 26 1.50 -6.70 -0.71
N TYR A 27 2.37 -6.27 0.20
CA TYR A 27 3.81 -6.48 0.06
C TYR A 27 4.18 -7.96 0.17
N LEU A 28 3.60 -8.69 1.12
CA LEU A 28 3.81 -10.13 1.26
C LEU A 28 3.35 -10.89 0.00
N ALA A 29 2.17 -10.55 -0.53
CA ALA A 29 1.66 -11.14 -1.77
C ALA A 29 2.47 -10.76 -3.00
N TYR A 30 3.03 -9.56 -3.04
CA TYR A 30 3.91 -9.14 -4.13
C TYR A 30 5.21 -9.95 -4.13
N HIS A 31 5.78 -10.18 -2.95
CA HIS A 31 7.03 -10.93 -2.81
C HIS A 31 6.88 -12.43 -3.04
N GLU A 32 5.85 -13.05 -2.46
CA GLU A 32 5.62 -14.50 -2.56
C GLU A 32 4.82 -14.89 -3.81
N GLY A 33 4.23 -13.92 -4.49
CA GLY A 33 3.09 -14.14 -5.38
C GLY A 33 1.80 -14.40 -4.58
N VAL A 34 0.65 -14.17 -5.23
CA VAL A 34 -0.67 -14.30 -4.59
C VAL A 34 -0.93 -15.73 -4.08
N GLY A 35 -0.51 -16.75 -4.83
CA GLY A 35 -0.61 -18.15 -4.40
C GLY A 35 0.31 -18.48 -3.21
N GLY A 36 1.56 -17.97 -3.21
CA GLY A 36 2.48 -18.14 -2.08
C GLY A 36 1.98 -17.47 -0.81
N TYR A 37 1.38 -16.28 -0.93
CA TYR A 37 0.72 -15.61 0.18
C TYR A 37 -0.46 -16.41 0.75
N MET A 38 -1.33 -16.93 -0.11
CA MET A 38 -2.44 -17.79 0.33
C MET A 38 -1.94 -19.07 1.04
N ASN A 39 -0.84 -19.64 0.56
CA ASN A 39 -0.17 -20.77 1.19
C ASN A 39 0.74 -20.39 2.38
N GLN A 40 0.73 -19.11 2.77
CA GLN A 40 1.48 -18.56 3.91
C GLN A 40 2.99 -18.86 3.88
N THR A 41 3.60 -18.93 2.69
CA THR A 41 5.03 -19.25 2.54
C THR A 41 5.95 -18.20 3.17
N TYR A 42 5.46 -16.98 3.34
CA TYR A 42 6.15 -15.89 4.03
C TYR A 42 6.42 -16.18 5.51
N LEU A 43 5.67 -17.08 6.17
CA LEU A 43 5.88 -17.42 7.59
C LEU A 43 7.25 -18.09 7.81
N LYS A 44 7.81 -18.72 6.77
CA LYS A 44 9.16 -19.32 6.80
C LYS A 44 10.27 -18.29 6.62
N LYS A 45 9.93 -17.00 6.42
CA LYS A 45 10.86 -15.91 6.12
C LYS A 45 10.68 -14.77 7.14
N PRO A 46 11.20 -14.88 8.37
CA PRO A 46 11.06 -13.84 9.41
C PRO A 46 11.55 -12.45 8.98
N TRP A 47 12.57 -12.42 8.11
CA TRP A 47 13.08 -11.18 7.53
C TRP A 47 12.03 -10.47 6.65
N LEU A 48 11.20 -11.23 5.94
CA LEU A 48 10.19 -10.69 5.03
C LEU A 48 9.05 -10.04 5.82
N LEU A 49 8.63 -10.66 6.94
CA LEU A 49 7.66 -10.07 7.87
C LEU A 49 8.14 -8.70 8.38
N HIS A 50 9.43 -8.59 8.75
CA HIS A 50 10.01 -7.34 9.20
C HIS A 50 10.02 -6.26 8.11
N VAL A 51 10.35 -6.63 6.87
CA VAL A 51 10.33 -5.67 5.75
C VAL A 51 8.90 -5.24 5.44
N ALA A 52 7.93 -6.15 5.45
CA ALA A 52 6.52 -5.83 5.23
C ALA A 52 6.01 -4.80 6.26
N ARG A 53 6.41 -4.93 7.53
CA ARG A 53 6.11 -3.92 8.57
C ARG A 53 6.75 -2.56 8.28
N LYS A 54 7.99 -2.53 7.79
CA LYS A 54 8.63 -1.26 7.37
C LYS A 54 7.89 -0.61 6.20
N VAL A 55 7.38 -1.40 5.27
CA VAL A 55 6.59 -0.92 4.14
C VAL A 55 5.26 -0.34 4.61
N GLU A 56 4.57 -1.03 5.52
CA GLU A 56 3.35 -0.52 6.16
C GLU A 56 3.57 0.82 6.86
N ALA A 57 4.62 0.94 7.68
CA ALA A 57 4.95 2.18 8.36
C ALA A 57 5.22 3.34 7.39
N ARG A 58 5.95 3.08 6.30
CA ARG A 58 6.19 4.09 5.25
C ARG A 58 4.91 4.49 4.53
N ALA A 59 4.02 3.55 4.24
CA ALA A 59 2.73 3.83 3.61
C ALA A 59 1.87 4.77 4.48
N GLN A 60 1.86 4.57 5.80
CA GLN A 60 1.17 5.46 6.74
C GLN A 60 1.75 6.89 6.72
N ILE A 61 3.08 7.03 6.68
CA ILE A 61 3.74 8.33 6.56
C ILE A 61 3.32 9.04 5.27
N TYR A 62 3.37 8.34 4.13
CA TYR A 62 2.98 8.91 2.85
C TYR A 62 1.50 9.26 2.78
N GLN A 63 0.63 8.45 3.41
CA GLN A 63 -0.79 8.77 3.53
C GLN A 63 -1.00 10.09 4.30
N ALA A 64 -0.33 10.26 5.43
CA ALA A 64 -0.40 11.50 6.21
C ALA A 64 0.12 12.71 5.43
N GLN A 65 1.23 12.54 4.70
CA GLN A 65 1.78 13.58 3.83
C GLN A 65 0.81 13.95 2.71
N LEU A 66 0.17 12.97 2.08
CA LEU A 66 -0.79 13.19 1.00
C LEU A 66 -1.98 14.02 1.48
N LEU A 67 -2.56 13.67 2.63
CA LEU A 67 -3.66 14.41 3.24
C LEU A 67 -3.26 15.87 3.51
N ARG A 68 -2.07 16.09 4.10
CA ARG A 68 -1.57 17.44 4.40
C ARG A 68 -1.34 18.26 3.13
N CYS A 69 -0.77 17.64 2.09
CA CYS A 69 -0.52 18.30 0.80
C CYS A 69 -1.82 18.67 0.11
N GLN A 70 -2.86 17.83 0.17
CA GLN A 70 -4.18 18.15 -0.40
C GLN A 70 -4.80 19.37 0.28
N ASP A 71 -4.69 19.50 1.60
CA ASP A 71 -5.20 20.67 2.32
C ASP A 71 -4.40 21.93 2.02
N ALA A 72 -3.07 21.82 1.90
CA ALA A 72 -2.22 22.93 1.49
C ALA A 72 -2.58 23.40 0.07
N LEU A 73 -2.78 22.46 -0.86
CA LEU A 73 -3.17 22.74 -2.23
C LEU A 73 -4.52 23.45 -2.25
N LYS A 74 -5.57 22.90 -1.61
CA LYS A 74 -6.90 23.52 -1.53
C LYS A 74 -6.82 24.96 -1.01
N ARG A 75 -6.10 25.19 0.09
CA ARG A 75 -5.90 26.54 0.66
C ARG A 75 -5.22 27.50 -0.32
N ALA A 76 -4.19 27.05 -1.03
CA ALA A 76 -3.51 27.86 -2.03
C ALA A 76 -4.43 28.21 -3.21
N TRP A 77 -5.27 27.26 -3.65
CA TRP A 77 -6.29 27.51 -4.68
C TRP A 77 -7.33 28.53 -4.19
N TYR A 78 -7.91 28.37 -3.00
CA TYR A 78 -8.86 29.35 -2.46
C TYR A 78 -8.26 30.76 -2.36
N LYS A 79 -7.01 30.88 -1.90
CA LYS A 79 -6.29 32.18 -1.82
C LYS A 79 -5.99 32.84 -3.17
N ARG A 80 -6.01 32.07 -4.27
CA ARG A 80 -5.74 32.60 -5.61
C ARG A 80 -7.00 33.09 -6.33
N TRP A 81 -8.17 32.63 -5.86
CA TRP A 81 -9.48 32.97 -6.44
C TRP A 81 -10.21 34.09 -5.69
N LEU A 82 -9.73 34.48 -4.51
CA LEU A 82 -10.03 35.73 -3.82
C LEU A 82 -8.98 36.77 -4.18
#